data_AF-A0A6G2W2X0-F1
#
_entry.id   AF-A0A6G2W2X0-F1
#
_cell.length_a   1.000
_cell.length_b   1.000
_cell.length_c   1.000
_cell.angle_alpha   90.00
_cell.angle_beta   90.00
_cell.angle_gamma   90.00
#
_symmetry.space_group_name_H-M   'P 1'
#
loop_
_entity.id
_entity.type
_entity.pdbx_description
1 polymer ?
#
loop_
_entity_poly.entity_id
_entity_poly.type
_entity_poly.pdbx_seq_one_letter_code
_entity_poly.pdbx_strand_id
1 'polypeptide(L)' 'TDLAAWNHQDLPFDRLVEILNPERTPARHPLFQVMLTLGDTSAEAPGLPGLETAYEFSEVEIAKFDLTFGFA' A
#
# COMPACT_ATOMS: atom_id res chain seq x y z
N THR A 1 2.89 -15.60 -10.98
CA THR A 1 1.82 -14.78 -11.57
C THR A 1 1.08 -14.09 -10.44
N ASP A 2 0.43 -12.96 -10.68
CA ASP A 2 -0.24 -12.20 -9.60
C ASP A 2 -1.34 -13.01 -8.91
N LEU A 3 -2.10 -13.81 -9.66
CA LEU A 3 -3.11 -14.71 -9.10
C LEU A 3 -2.52 -15.75 -8.14
N ALA A 4 -1.32 -16.26 -8.42
CA ALA A 4 -0.66 -17.19 -7.50
C ALA A 4 -0.27 -16.49 -6.20
N ALA A 5 0.17 -15.22 -6.26
CA ALA A 5 0.46 -14.43 -5.06
C ALA A 5 -0.82 -14.14 -4.25
N TRP A 6 -1.93 -13.83 -4.91
CA TRP A 6 -3.24 -13.63 -4.26
C TRP A 6 -3.76 -14.87 -3.53
N ASN A 7 -3.50 -16.07 -4.05
CA ASN A 7 -3.85 -17.32 -3.35
C ASN A 7 -3.09 -17.53 -2.01
N HIS A 8 -2.08 -16.69 -1.73
CA HIS A 8 -1.28 -16.73 -0.50
C HIS A 8 -1.35 -15.42 0.32
N GLN A 9 -2.39 -14.61 0.10
CA GLN A 9 -2.55 -13.30 0.76
C GLN A 9 -2.67 -13.35 2.29
N ASP A 10 -3.01 -14.51 2.86
CA ASP A 10 -3.15 -14.69 4.30
C ASP A 10 -1.81 -14.65 5.07
N LEU A 11 -0.67 -14.73 4.35
CA LEU A 11 0.64 -14.64 4.96
C LEU A 11 1.00 -13.17 5.27
N PRO A 12 1.20 -12.80 6.56
CA PRO A 12 1.59 -11.44 6.90
C PRO A 12 2.98 -11.10 6.33
N PHE A 13 3.11 -9.88 5.80
CA PHE A 13 4.37 -9.39 5.25
C PHE A 13 5.53 -9.48 6.24
N ASP A 14 5.32 -9.06 7.50
CA ASP A 14 6.35 -9.10 8.55
C ASP A 14 6.86 -10.54 8.78
N ARG A 15 5.95 -11.52 8.74
CA ARG A 15 6.32 -12.93 8.90
C ARG A 15 7.16 -13.44 7.73
N LEU A 16 6.87 -12.99 6.51
CA LEU A 16 7.68 -13.31 5.34
C LEU A 16 9.09 -12.73 5.46
N VAL A 17 9.21 -11.48 5.91
CA VAL A 17 10.51 -10.83 6.16
C VAL A 17 11.32 -11.58 7.22
N GLU A 18 10.67 -12.03 8.30
CA GLU A 18 11.33 -12.83 9.34
C GLU A 18 11.89 -14.16 8.80
N ILE A 19 11.09 -14.89 8.00
CA ILE A 19 11.49 -16.21 7.48
C ILE A 19 12.62 -16.06 6.44
N LEU A 20 12.52 -15.09 5.55
CA LEU A 20 13.52 -14.88 4.50
C LEU A 20 14.80 -14.22 5.02
N ASN A 21 14.69 -13.46 6.13
CA ASN A 21 15.79 -12.75 6.79
C ASN A 21 16.76 -12.07 5.79
N PRO A 22 16.26 -11.17 4.92
CA PRO A 22 17.12 -10.47 3.96
C PRO A 22 18.11 -9.54 4.68
N GLU A 23 19.19 -9.19 4.00
CA GLU A 23 20.12 -8.17 4.50
C GLU A 23 19.38 -6.84 4.73
N ARG A 24 19.45 -6.33 5.96
CA ARG A 24 18.73 -5.12 6.36
C ARG A 24 19.60 -3.90 6.16
N THR A 25 19.06 -2.89 5.48
CA THR A 25 19.68 -1.58 5.35
C THR A 25 18.68 -0.49 5.78
N PRO A 26 19.10 0.57 6.48
CA PRO A 26 18.19 1.63 6.93
C PRO A 26 17.51 2.41 5.79
N ALA A 27 18.11 2.38 4.59
CA ALA A 27 17.68 3.17 3.44
C ALA A 27 16.79 2.41 2.45
N ARG A 28 16.44 1.14 2.72
CA ARG A 28 15.65 0.32 1.78
C ARG A 28 14.60 -0.49 2.50
N HIS A 29 13.44 -0.60 1.85
CA HIS A 29 12.40 -1.52 2.28
C HIS A 29 12.80 -2.99 2.01
N PRO A 30 12.45 -3.96 2.90
CA PRO A 30 13.17 -5.24 2.99
C PRO A 30 13.09 -6.18 1.78
N LEU A 31 12.00 -6.12 1.00
CA LEU A 31 11.75 -7.09 -0.08
C LEU A 31 11.47 -6.44 -1.44
N PHE A 32 11.05 -5.18 -1.48
CA PHE A 32 10.72 -4.45 -2.69
C PHE A 32 10.86 -2.95 -2.45
N GLN A 33 11.03 -2.18 -3.52
CA GLN A 33 11.26 -0.72 -3.45
C GLN A 33 10.17 0.09 -4.16
N VAL A 34 9.38 -0.55 -5.04
CA VAL A 34 8.29 0.09 -5.79
C VAL A 34 6.96 -0.52 -5.35
N MET A 35 6.03 0.33 -4.93
CA MET A 35 4.67 -0.05 -4.54
C MET A 35 3.67 0.36 -5.61
N LEU A 36 2.71 -0.53 -5.89
CA LEU A 36 1.55 -0.26 -6.72
C LEU A 36 0.29 -0.49 -5.90
N THR A 37 -0.56 0.52 -5.78
CA THR A 37 -1.90 0.36 -5.20
C THR A 37 -2.96 0.60 -6.25
N LEU A 38 -3.97 -0.27 -6.26
CA LEU A 38 -5.17 -0.15 -7.09
C LEU A 38 -6.36 -0.12 -6.13
N GLY A 39 -7.02 1.02 -6.05
CA GLY A 39 -8.25 1.22 -5.30
C GLY A 39 -9.49 1.05 -6.18
N ASP A 40 -10.66 1.02 -5.56
CA ASP A 40 -11.93 1.14 -6.27
C ASP A 40 -12.27 2.61 -6.50
N THR A 41 -12.29 3.04 -7.77
CA THR A 41 -12.77 4.37 -8.23
C THR A 41 -14.17 4.76 -7.75
N SER A 42 -14.98 3.80 -7.30
CA SER A 42 -16.39 3.99 -6.96
C SER A 42 -16.62 4.45 -5.52
N ALA A 43 -15.57 4.66 -4.73
CA ALA A 43 -15.70 5.19 -3.39
C ALA A 43 -16.31 6.61 -3.44
N GLU A 44 -17.58 6.74 -3.08
CA GLU A 44 -18.19 8.03 -2.76
C GLU A 44 -17.62 8.53 -1.44
N ALA A 45 -17.44 9.85 -1.34
CA ALA A 45 -17.04 10.46 -0.08
C ALA A 45 -18.05 10.07 1.01
N PRO A 46 -17.61 9.76 2.24
CA PRO A 46 -18.51 9.35 3.30
C PRO A 46 -19.61 10.40 3.52
N GLY A 47 -20.86 9.96 3.56
CA GLY A 47 -21.99 10.84 3.85
C GLY A 47 -21.94 11.32 5.29
N LEU A 48 -21.89 12.64 5.49
CA LEU A 48 -22.02 13.28 6.79
C LEU A 48 -23.31 14.09 6.83
N PRO A 49 -24.18 13.91 7.85
CA PRO A 49 -25.47 14.59 7.89
C PRO A 49 -25.35 16.11 7.75
N GLY A 50 -25.99 16.68 6.72
CA GLY A 50 -26.01 18.12 6.47
C GLY A 50 -24.73 18.70 5.86
N LEU A 51 -23.80 17.86 5.39
CA LEU A 51 -22.56 18.29 4.76
C LEU A 51 -22.39 17.68 3.37
N GLU A 52 -21.86 18.47 2.44
CA GLU A 52 -21.28 17.97 1.19
C GLU A 52 -19.84 17.54 1.47
N THR A 53 -19.48 16.33 1.04
CA THR A 53 -18.15 15.76 1.27
C THR A 53 -17.48 15.40 -0.05
N ALA A 54 -16.15 15.52 -0.07
CA ALA A 54 -15.30 15.08 -1.16
C ALA A 54 -14.02 14.47 -0.58
N TYR A 55 -13.41 13.54 -1.29
CA TYR A 55 -12.07 13.08 -0.97
C TYR A 55 -11.06 14.17 -1.33
N GLU A 56 -10.13 14.45 -0.42
CA GLU A 56 -8.99 15.30 -0.67
C GLU A 56 -7.72 14.46 -0.55
N PHE A 57 -6.84 14.54 -1.56
CA PHE A 57 -5.55 13.89 -1.50
C PHE A 57 -4.64 14.67 -0.56
N SER A 58 -4.19 14.03 0.52
CA SER A 58 -3.17 14.61 1.39
C SER A 58 -1.79 14.51 0.74
N GLU A 59 -0.96 15.53 0.94
CA GLU A 59 0.46 15.42 0.63
C GLU A 59 1.10 14.32 1.48
N VAL A 60 2.01 13.56 0.86
CA VAL A 60 2.79 12.52 1.54
C VAL A 60 4.04 13.18 2.10
N GLU A 61 4.08 13.40 3.42
CA GLU A 61 5.24 14.01 4.08
C GLU A 61 6.45 13.07 4.18
N ILE A 62 6.22 11.75 4.19
CA ILE A 62 7.27 10.73 4.34
C ILE A 62 7.05 9.60 3.34
N ALA A 63 8.04 9.38 2.48
CA ALA A 63 8.06 8.23 1.59
C ALA A 63 8.49 6.96 2.37
N LYS A 64 7.63 5.93 2.36
CA LYS A 64 7.93 4.61 2.93
C LYS A 64 8.71 3.70 1.96
N PHE A 65 8.61 3.99 0.68
CA PHE A 65 9.22 3.25 -0.43
C PHE A 65 9.90 4.25 -1.37
N ASP A 66 10.88 3.78 -2.15
CA ASP A 66 11.56 4.60 -3.14
C ASP A 66 10.56 5.20 -4.16
N LEU A 67 9.50 4.44 -4.50
CA LEU A 67 8.41 4.92 -5.37
C LEU A 67 7.08 4.26 -5.03
N THR A 68 5.99 5.04 -5.08
CA THR A 68 4.62 4.54 -4.93
C THR A 68 3.74 5.09 -6.04
N PHE A 69 3.05 4.20 -6.75
CA PHE A 69 2.00 4.55 -7.70
C PHE A 69 0.64 4.19 -7.11
N GLY A 70 -0.23 5.18 -6.96
CA GLY A 70 -1.61 4.98 -6.57
C GLY A 70 -2.54 5.21 -7.75
N PHE A 71 -3.34 4.19 -8.08
CA PHE A 71 -4.42 4.27 -9.04
C PHE A 71 -5.74 4.22 -8.27
N ALA A 72 -6.51 5.30 -8.35
CA ALA A 72 -7.87 5.35 -7.87
C ALA A 72 -8.79 4.82 -8.96
#